data_AF-A0A3D5P6Q8-F1
#
_entry.id   AF-A0A3D5P6Q8-F1
#
_cell.length_a   1.000
_cell.length_b   1.000
_cell.length_c   1.000
_cell.angle_alpha   90.00
_cell.angle_beta   90.00
_cell.angle_gamma   90.00
#
_symmetry.space_group_name_H-M   'P 1'
#
loop_
_entity.id
_entity.type
_entity.pdbx_description
1 polymer ?
#
loop_
_entity_poly.entity_id
_entity_poly.type
_entity_poly.pdbx_seq_one_letter_code
_entity_poly.pdbx_strand_id
1 'polypeptide(L)'
;KSENAALYMWKRESQQGSLEAQDLGADESLPQWHASGQSGRFDAALEEVWHVITYSGFATAYPDVFGEEIGTSLANAMDIARGGRFLSVPSSYPEEAWYSYDDRTCDYNCMATEYIYWAMTSVLGGQRNRASEIQHEWKLNTRAKVQETDTAIYRLLTDPAYSFPEALPDGRYRR
;
A
#
# COMPACT_ATOMS: atom_id res chain seq x y z
N LYS A 1 12.53 -26.57 -3.54
CA LYS A 1 13.63 -25.65 -3.89
C LYS A 1 13.25 -25.03 -5.22
N SER A 2 12.80 -23.78 -5.25
CA SER A 2 12.67 -23.09 -6.53
C SER A 2 14.04 -22.48 -6.83
N GLU A 3 14.57 -22.80 -8.00
CA GLU A 3 15.72 -22.10 -8.57
C GLU A 3 15.14 -21.01 -9.48
N ASN A 4 14.65 -19.94 -8.87
CA ASN A 4 14.04 -18.83 -9.59
C ASN A 4 15.15 -17.92 -10.11
N ALA A 5 15.14 -17.63 -11.41
CA ALA A 5 16.05 -16.71 -12.06
C ALA A 5 15.25 -15.71 -12.91
N ALA A 6 15.64 -14.44 -12.86
CA ALA A 6 15.07 -13.38 -13.69
C ALA A 6 16.17 -12.80 -14.60
N LEU A 7 15.81 -12.44 -15.85
CA LEU A 7 16.71 -11.81 -16.81
C LEU A 7 16.10 -10.46 -17.26
N TYR A 8 16.69 -9.36 -16.80
CA TYR A 8 16.37 -8.00 -17.26
C TYR A 8 17.25 -7.65 -18.46
N MET A 9 16.65 -7.36 -19.62
CA MET A 9 17.36 -7.07 -20.87
C MET A 9 17.07 -5.65 -21.34
N TRP A 10 18.13 -4.91 -21.66
CA TRP A 10 18.05 -3.57 -22.24
C TRP A 10 18.74 -3.51 -23.60
N LYS A 11 18.34 -2.55 -24.45
CA LYS A 11 18.88 -2.40 -25.80
C LYS A 11 20.21 -1.63 -25.85
N ARG A 12 20.46 -0.69 -24.92
CA ARG A 12 21.71 0.06 -24.76
C ARG A 12 22.02 0.23 -23.27
N GLU A 13 23.29 0.21 -22.87
CA GLU A 13 23.72 0.34 -21.48
C GLU A 13 23.23 1.64 -20.81
N SER A 14 23.04 2.72 -21.57
CA SER A 14 22.42 3.95 -21.06
C SER A 14 20.94 3.79 -20.64
N GLN A 15 20.32 2.66 -20.94
CA GLN A 15 18.97 2.27 -20.52
C GLN A 15 19.00 1.28 -19.36
N GLN A 16 20.18 0.92 -18.87
CA GLN A 16 20.37 0.15 -17.66
C GLN A 16 19.97 1.04 -16.48
N GLY A 17 18.70 0.95 -16.07
CA GLY A 17 18.18 1.50 -14.82
C GLY A 17 18.04 0.41 -13.76
N SER A 18 17.57 0.79 -12.57
CA SER A 18 16.92 -0.19 -11.69
C SER A 18 15.60 -0.60 -12.33
N LEU A 19 15.31 -1.91 -12.28
CA LEU A 19 13.97 -2.39 -12.53
C LEU A 19 13.27 -2.40 -11.18
N GLU A 20 12.43 -1.40 -10.93
CA GLU A 20 11.49 -1.48 -9.82
C GLU A 20 10.38 -2.46 -10.22
N ALA A 21 10.32 -3.57 -9.49
CA ALA A 21 9.37 -4.65 -9.75
C ALA A 21 8.84 -5.19 -8.43
N GLN A 22 7.61 -5.66 -8.48
CA GLN A 22 6.94 -6.34 -7.39
C GLN A 22 6.60 -7.76 -7.84
N ASP A 23 6.73 -8.73 -6.93
CA ASP A 23 6.26 -10.09 -7.18
C ASP A 23 4.72 -10.09 -7.22
N LEU A 24 4.14 -10.77 -8.20
CA LEU A 24 2.69 -10.95 -8.28
C LEU A 24 2.37 -12.29 -8.92
N GLY A 25 1.83 -13.18 -8.11
CA GLY A 25 1.39 -14.50 -8.53
C GLY A 25 0.09 -14.47 -9.33
N ALA A 26 -0.07 -15.44 -10.23
CA ALA A 26 -1.32 -15.65 -10.94
C ALA A 26 -2.48 -15.98 -9.99
N ASP A 27 -2.22 -16.71 -8.91
CA ASP A 27 -3.22 -17.04 -7.90
C ASP A 27 -3.56 -15.87 -6.97
N GLU A 28 -2.73 -14.81 -6.95
CA GLU A 28 -2.97 -13.57 -6.20
C GLU A 28 -3.83 -12.60 -7.00
N SER A 29 -3.84 -12.76 -8.33
CA SER A 29 -4.66 -11.98 -9.27
C SER A 29 -6.06 -12.59 -9.41
N LEU A 30 -7.04 -12.00 -8.73
CA LEU A 30 -8.42 -12.49 -8.67
C LEU A 30 -9.44 -11.48 -9.20
N PRO A 31 -9.46 -11.17 -10.52
CA PRO A 31 -10.42 -10.24 -11.11
C PRO A 31 -11.90 -10.54 -10.77
N GLN A 32 -12.24 -11.81 -10.54
CA GLN A 32 -13.58 -12.25 -10.16
C GLN A 32 -14.03 -11.74 -8.78
N TRP A 33 -13.11 -11.37 -7.90
CA TRP A 33 -13.42 -10.75 -6.61
C TRP A 33 -14.17 -9.42 -6.80
N HIS A 34 -13.82 -8.64 -7.82
CA HIS A 34 -14.53 -7.41 -8.16
C HIS A 34 -15.97 -7.70 -8.61
N ALA A 35 -16.15 -8.74 -9.42
CA ALA A 35 -17.46 -9.17 -9.91
C ALA A 35 -18.35 -9.82 -8.83
N SER A 36 -17.77 -10.38 -7.77
CA SER A 36 -18.49 -11.01 -6.65
C SER A 36 -18.94 -10.02 -5.56
N GLY A 37 -18.89 -8.72 -5.84
CA GLY A 37 -19.21 -7.70 -4.84
C GLY A 37 -18.13 -7.56 -3.76
N GLN A 38 -16.89 -7.93 -4.08
CA GLN A 38 -15.74 -7.95 -3.16
C GLN A 38 -15.93 -8.95 -2.02
N SER A 39 -16.29 -10.18 -2.37
CA SER A 39 -16.47 -11.28 -1.43
C SER A 39 -15.57 -12.46 -1.78
N GLY A 40 -15.21 -13.24 -0.76
CA GLY A 40 -14.26 -14.35 -0.88
C GLY A 40 -12.81 -13.89 -0.71
N ARG A 41 -11.88 -14.69 -1.22
CA ARG A 41 -10.44 -14.37 -1.16
C ARG A 41 -10.16 -13.04 -1.85
N PHE A 42 -9.43 -12.16 -1.16
CA PHE A 42 -9.04 -10.84 -1.64
C PHE A 42 -8.16 -10.92 -2.89
N ASP A 43 -8.32 -9.95 -3.79
CA ASP A 43 -7.48 -9.76 -4.97
C ASP A 43 -6.19 -9.02 -4.57
N ALA A 44 -5.15 -9.79 -4.24
CA ALA A 44 -3.86 -9.26 -3.79
C ALA A 44 -3.14 -8.47 -4.89
N ALA A 45 -3.54 -8.59 -6.16
CA ALA A 45 -3.03 -7.69 -7.22
C ALA A 45 -3.30 -6.21 -6.92
N LEU A 46 -4.30 -5.87 -6.10
CA LEU A 46 -4.51 -4.49 -5.65
C LEU A 46 -3.37 -3.97 -4.78
N GLU A 47 -2.71 -4.84 -4.02
CA GLU A 47 -1.59 -4.50 -3.15
C GLU A 47 -0.31 -4.40 -3.97
N GLU A 48 0.02 -5.46 -4.71
CA GLU A 48 1.29 -5.56 -5.43
C GLU A 48 1.43 -4.47 -6.51
N VAL A 49 0.36 -4.22 -7.26
CA VAL A 49 0.37 -3.13 -8.27
C VAL A 49 0.47 -1.77 -7.59
N TRP A 50 -0.15 -1.63 -6.41
CA TRP A 50 -0.13 -0.38 -5.66
C TRP A 50 1.27 -0.07 -5.14
N HIS A 51 1.97 -1.05 -4.56
CA HIS A 51 3.35 -0.91 -4.10
C HIS A 51 4.25 -0.32 -5.20
N VAL A 52 4.21 -0.86 -6.43
CA VAL A 52 5.00 -0.31 -7.55
C VAL A 52 4.61 1.12 -7.89
N ILE A 53 3.31 1.42 -7.95
CA ILE A 53 2.82 2.77 -8.28
C ILE A 53 3.26 3.78 -7.24
N THR A 54 3.20 3.45 -5.95
CA THR A 54 3.54 4.39 -4.88
C THR A 54 5.04 4.52 -4.67
N TYR A 55 5.75 3.39 -4.57
CA TYR A 55 7.18 3.36 -4.30
C TYR A 55 7.99 3.94 -5.47
N SER A 56 7.67 3.57 -6.71
CA SER A 56 8.43 4.02 -7.88
C SER A 56 7.85 5.27 -8.54
N GLY A 57 6.53 5.44 -8.46
CA GLY A 57 5.82 6.56 -9.08
C GLY A 57 5.70 7.75 -8.13
N PHE A 58 4.82 7.66 -7.13
CA PHE A 58 4.49 8.79 -6.25
C PHE A 58 5.67 9.28 -5.42
N ALA A 59 6.47 8.38 -4.84
CA ALA A 59 7.65 8.75 -4.07
C ALA A 59 8.68 9.48 -4.94
N THR A 60 8.84 9.11 -6.21
CA THR A 60 9.72 9.80 -7.16
C THR A 60 9.16 11.16 -7.59
N ALA A 61 7.85 11.23 -7.85
CA ALA A 61 7.20 12.46 -8.32
C ALA A 61 7.07 13.53 -7.22
N TYR A 62 6.89 13.10 -5.97
CA TYR A 62 6.68 13.97 -4.81
C TYR A 62 7.48 13.49 -3.59
N PRO A 63 8.82 13.58 -3.63
CA PRO A 63 9.69 12.98 -2.62
C PRO A 63 9.43 13.50 -1.20
N ASP A 64 9.17 14.81 -1.03
CA ASP A 64 8.89 15.39 0.29
C ASP A 64 7.51 14.99 0.85
N VAL A 65 6.63 14.44 0.01
CA VAL A 65 5.25 14.09 0.38
C VAL A 65 5.09 12.58 0.52
N PHE A 66 5.41 11.81 -0.53
CA PHE A 66 5.21 10.37 -0.60
C PHE A 66 6.51 9.57 -0.57
N GLY A 67 7.67 10.22 -0.41
CA GLY A 67 8.89 9.51 -0.06
C GLY A 67 8.70 8.73 1.24
N GLU A 68 9.42 7.63 1.37
CA GLU A 68 9.24 6.70 2.49
C GLU A 68 10.24 6.96 3.62
N GLU A 69 11.19 7.87 3.42
CA GLU A 69 12.12 8.27 4.46
C GLU A 69 11.48 9.15 5.56
N ILE A 70 12.14 9.15 6.71
CA ILE A 70 11.75 9.97 7.85
C ILE A 70 11.71 11.45 7.45
N GLY A 71 10.60 12.11 7.76
CA GLY A 71 10.42 13.55 7.58
C GLY A 71 9.47 13.90 6.45
N THR A 72 9.15 12.97 5.56
CA THR A 72 8.12 13.16 4.53
C THR A 72 6.72 13.22 5.14
N SER A 73 5.76 13.74 4.38
CA SER A 73 4.37 13.84 4.84
C SER A 73 3.75 12.46 5.11
N LEU A 74 4.03 11.48 4.25
CA LEU A 74 3.60 10.08 4.39
C LEU A 74 4.19 9.44 5.65
N ALA A 75 5.51 9.53 5.84
CA ALA A 75 6.20 8.97 6.99
C ALA A 75 5.71 9.56 8.31
N ASN A 76 5.47 10.87 8.35
CA ASN A 76 4.92 11.54 9.53
C ASN A 76 3.48 11.10 9.83
N ALA A 77 2.65 10.87 8.81
CA ALA A 77 1.30 10.32 8.98
C ALA A 77 1.36 8.87 9.51
N MET A 78 2.26 8.05 8.98
CA MET A 78 2.49 6.69 9.46
C MET A 78 2.92 6.66 10.95
N ASP A 79 3.82 7.55 11.36
CA ASP A 79 4.26 7.64 12.76
C ASP A 79 3.09 7.96 13.70
N ILE A 80 2.15 8.82 13.27
CA ILE A 80 0.92 9.09 14.01
C ILE A 80 0.07 7.81 14.11
N ALA A 81 -0.10 7.09 12.99
CA ALA A 81 -0.93 5.88 12.92
C ALA A 81 -0.47 4.73 13.82
N ARG A 82 0.84 4.67 14.06
CA ARG A 82 1.48 3.65 14.90
C ARG A 82 1.63 4.10 16.36
N GLY A 83 1.22 5.32 16.72
CA GLY A 83 1.42 5.90 18.05
C GLY A 83 2.87 6.27 18.36
N GLY A 84 3.72 6.39 17.35
CA GLY A 84 5.15 6.70 17.49
C GLY A 84 5.98 6.32 16.26
N ARG A 85 7.25 6.72 16.29
CA ARG A 85 8.22 6.37 15.26
C ARG A 85 8.94 5.06 15.60
N PHE A 86 8.78 4.06 14.73
CA PHE A 86 9.43 2.75 14.85
C PHE A 86 10.22 2.44 13.58
N LEU A 87 11.54 2.32 13.69
CA LEU A 87 12.44 2.05 12.54
C LEU A 87 12.37 0.60 12.04
N SER A 88 11.86 -0.30 12.87
CA SER A 88 11.60 -1.70 12.59
C SER A 88 10.32 -2.11 13.32
N VAL A 89 9.67 -3.19 12.90
CA VAL A 89 8.46 -3.69 13.58
C VAL A 89 8.73 -3.98 15.07
N PRO A 90 8.12 -3.24 16.02
CA PRO A 90 8.35 -3.36 17.46
C PRO A 90 7.68 -4.61 18.02
N SER A 91 8.08 -5.08 19.21
CA SER A 91 7.43 -6.23 19.86
C SER A 91 5.93 -6.02 20.07
N SER A 92 5.53 -4.77 20.30
CA SER A 92 4.14 -4.34 20.48
C SER A 92 4.00 -2.87 20.09
N TYR A 93 2.87 -2.53 19.47
CA TYR A 93 2.45 -1.14 19.27
C TYR A 93 1.60 -0.66 20.47
N PRO A 94 1.48 0.67 20.67
CA PRO A 94 0.52 1.25 21.59
C PRO A 94 -0.93 0.80 21.29
N GLU A 95 -1.80 0.75 22.30
CA GLU A 95 -3.17 0.25 22.16
C GLU A 95 -4.01 1.13 21.21
N GLU A 96 -3.74 2.43 21.23
CA GLU A 96 -4.36 3.46 20.40
C GLU A 96 -3.92 3.41 18.92
N ALA A 97 -2.86 2.65 18.57
CA ALA A 97 -2.41 2.52 17.20
C ALA A 97 -3.51 1.89 16.33
N TRP A 98 -3.71 2.42 15.13
CA TRP A 98 -4.61 1.83 14.13
C TRP A 98 -3.87 1.17 12.97
N TYR A 99 -2.55 1.34 12.94
CA TYR A 99 -1.63 0.62 12.08
C TYR A 99 -0.59 -0.12 12.94
N SER A 100 -0.55 -1.45 12.81
CA SER A 100 0.22 -2.37 13.64
C SER A 100 0.80 -3.51 12.79
N TYR A 101 1.57 -3.17 11.75
CA TYR A 101 2.15 -4.14 10.81
C TYR A 101 2.99 -5.20 11.52
N ASP A 102 2.81 -6.47 11.17
CA ASP A 102 3.38 -7.59 11.94
C ASP A 102 4.55 -8.34 11.26
N ASP A 103 4.86 -8.05 9.99
CA ASP A 103 6.01 -8.64 9.31
C ASP A 103 7.34 -8.11 9.87
N ARG A 104 8.01 -8.97 10.63
CA ARG A 104 9.29 -8.69 11.30
C ARG A 104 10.47 -8.43 10.35
N THR A 105 10.33 -8.74 9.08
CA THR A 105 11.37 -8.51 8.07
C THR A 105 11.34 -7.09 7.51
N CYS A 106 10.25 -6.37 7.75
CA CYS A 106 10.00 -5.04 7.23
C CYS A 106 10.74 -3.96 8.02
N ASP A 107 11.37 -3.03 7.29
CA ASP A 107 11.99 -1.83 7.84
C ASP A 107 11.05 -0.61 7.76
N TYR A 108 11.56 0.57 8.11
CA TYR A 108 10.78 1.81 8.11
C TYR A 108 10.11 2.09 6.76
N ASN A 109 10.84 1.91 5.66
CA ASN A 109 10.38 2.28 4.34
C ASN A 109 9.32 1.29 3.86
N CYS A 110 9.58 0.00 4.03
CA CYS A 110 8.60 -1.05 3.78
C CYS A 110 7.29 -0.80 4.56
N MET A 111 7.36 -0.42 5.84
CA MET A 111 6.15 -0.11 6.62
C MET A 111 5.40 1.12 6.06
N ALA A 112 6.09 2.08 5.43
CA ALA A 112 5.46 3.24 4.80
C ALA A 112 4.77 2.85 3.48
N THR A 113 5.37 1.97 2.69
CA THR A 113 4.76 1.36 1.49
C THR A 113 3.45 0.66 1.85
N GLU A 114 3.45 -0.11 2.93
CA GLU A 114 2.27 -0.84 3.39
C GLU A 114 1.20 0.09 3.99
N TYR A 115 1.63 1.12 4.71
CA TYR A 115 0.72 2.11 5.26
C TYR A 115 -0.09 2.84 4.18
N ILE A 116 0.56 3.28 3.09
CA ILE A 116 -0.15 3.95 2.00
C ILE A 116 -1.08 2.98 1.25
N TYR A 117 -0.71 1.71 1.13
CA TYR A 117 -1.58 0.66 0.62
C TYR A 117 -2.83 0.49 1.48
N TRP A 118 -2.68 0.29 2.78
CA TRP A 118 -3.80 0.11 3.71
C TRP A 118 -4.76 1.29 3.68
N ALA A 119 -4.21 2.51 3.72
CA ALA A 119 -4.98 3.74 3.69
C ALA A 119 -5.72 3.92 2.36
N MET A 120 -5.01 3.82 1.22
CA MET A 120 -5.63 4.07 -0.09
C MET A 120 -6.70 3.04 -0.42
N THR A 121 -6.41 1.76 -0.24
CA THR A 121 -7.39 0.71 -0.54
C THR A 121 -8.61 0.77 0.37
N SER A 122 -8.47 1.29 1.60
CA SER A 122 -9.61 1.59 2.48
C SER A 122 -10.42 2.80 1.99
N VAL A 123 -9.76 3.86 1.53
CA VAL A 123 -10.40 5.06 0.94
C VAL A 123 -11.18 4.73 -0.34
N LEU A 124 -10.66 3.80 -1.15
CA LEU A 124 -11.31 3.28 -2.35
C LEU A 124 -12.35 2.18 -2.08
N GLY A 125 -12.48 1.74 -0.82
CA GLY A 125 -13.49 0.80 -0.38
C GLY A 125 -13.16 -0.67 -0.64
N GLY A 126 -11.91 -1.02 -0.91
CA GLY A 126 -11.44 -2.39 -1.16
C GLY A 126 -11.31 -3.23 0.12
N GLN A 127 -11.14 -2.58 1.27
CA GLN A 127 -11.01 -3.26 2.56
C GLN A 127 -12.34 -3.39 3.34
N ARG A 128 -13.46 -2.91 2.78
CA ARG A 128 -14.73 -2.74 3.51
C ARG A 128 -15.29 -4.02 4.13
N ASN A 129 -15.06 -5.17 3.51
CA ASN A 129 -15.58 -6.47 3.92
C ASN A 129 -14.56 -7.31 4.72
N ARG A 130 -13.34 -6.78 4.95
CA ARG A 130 -12.20 -7.55 5.47
C ARG A 130 -11.85 -7.24 6.92
N ALA A 131 -12.71 -6.52 7.66
CA ALA A 131 -12.42 -6.09 9.02
C ALA A 131 -11.95 -7.25 9.92
N SER A 132 -12.62 -8.41 9.88
CA SER A 132 -12.25 -9.58 10.67
C SER A 132 -10.89 -10.19 10.29
N GLU A 133 -10.45 -9.98 9.05
CA GLU A 133 -9.18 -10.48 8.53
C GLU A 133 -8.04 -9.54 8.90
N ILE A 134 -8.21 -8.23 8.71
CA ILE A 134 -7.09 -7.27 8.71
C ILE A 134 -6.95 -6.45 9.99
N GLN A 135 -7.94 -6.46 10.89
CA GLN A 135 -7.98 -5.56 12.06
C GLN A 135 -6.80 -5.69 13.04
N HIS A 136 -6.05 -6.78 12.98
CA HIS A 136 -4.85 -6.96 13.80
C HIS A 136 -3.72 -6.05 13.32
N GLU A 137 -3.67 -5.73 12.02
CA GLU A 137 -2.72 -4.79 11.42
C GLU A 137 -3.33 -3.42 11.11
N TRP A 138 -4.56 -3.38 10.58
CA TRP A 138 -5.20 -2.15 10.11
C TRP A 138 -6.66 -2.03 10.57
N LYS A 139 -6.95 -1.07 11.45
CA LYS A 139 -8.29 -0.89 12.03
C LYS A 139 -9.26 -0.10 11.15
N LEU A 140 -8.75 0.68 10.19
CA LEU A 140 -9.51 1.68 9.42
C LEU A 140 -9.97 1.18 8.05
N ASN A 141 -10.61 0.00 8.01
CA ASN A 141 -10.95 -0.71 6.78
C ASN A 141 -12.00 -0.04 5.84
N THR A 142 -12.43 1.19 6.12
CA THR A 142 -13.41 1.93 5.29
C THR A 142 -13.01 3.39 5.13
N ARG A 143 -13.43 4.01 4.02
CA ARG A 143 -13.21 5.44 3.77
C ARG A 143 -13.59 6.33 4.96
N ALA A 144 -14.77 6.09 5.56
CA ALA A 144 -15.24 6.87 6.69
C ALA A 144 -14.29 6.77 7.89
N LYS A 145 -13.82 5.56 8.22
CA LYS A 145 -12.85 5.37 9.32
C LYS A 145 -11.52 6.09 9.05
N VAL A 146 -11.01 6.02 7.82
CA VAL A 146 -9.78 6.74 7.43
C VAL A 146 -10.00 8.25 7.55
N GLN A 147 -11.11 8.77 7.02
CA GLN A 147 -11.45 10.18 7.04
C GLN A 147 -11.62 10.74 8.46
N GLU A 148 -12.23 9.96 9.36
CA GLU A 148 -12.54 10.38 10.73
C GLU A 148 -11.35 10.26 11.68
N THR A 149 -10.48 9.26 11.48
CA THR A 149 -9.37 8.95 12.40
C THR A 149 -8.03 9.40 11.83
N ASP A 150 -7.64 8.89 10.67
CA ASP A 150 -6.35 9.19 10.05
C ASP A 150 -6.44 10.38 9.08
N THR A 151 -6.76 11.54 9.68
CA THR A 151 -6.95 12.78 8.90
C THR A 151 -5.68 13.23 8.17
N ALA A 152 -4.50 12.79 8.62
CA ALA A 152 -3.22 13.13 7.99
C ALA A 152 -3.10 12.46 6.62
N ILE A 153 -3.21 11.12 6.55
CA ILE A 153 -3.13 10.41 5.28
C ILE A 153 -4.35 10.69 4.41
N TYR A 154 -5.54 10.82 4.99
CA TYR A 154 -6.75 11.09 4.21
C TYR A 154 -6.62 12.38 3.39
N ARG A 155 -6.04 13.44 3.98
CA ARG A 155 -5.79 14.70 3.27
C ARG A 155 -4.82 14.51 2.10
N LEU A 156 -3.74 13.77 2.29
CA LEU A 156 -2.77 13.50 1.22
C LEU A 156 -3.41 12.70 0.06
N LEU A 157 -4.16 11.65 0.39
CA LEU A 157 -4.77 10.75 -0.60
C LEU A 157 -5.99 11.35 -1.31
N THR A 158 -6.55 12.44 -0.80
CA THR A 158 -7.71 13.13 -1.40
C THR A 158 -7.39 14.53 -1.90
N ASP A 159 -6.13 14.95 -1.82
CA ASP A 159 -5.68 16.22 -2.39
C ASP A 159 -5.66 16.10 -3.93
N PRO A 160 -6.44 16.93 -4.65
CA PRO A 160 -6.48 16.90 -6.11
C PRO A 160 -5.14 17.23 -6.76
N ALA A 161 -4.18 17.82 -6.04
CA ALA A 161 -2.83 18.11 -6.55
C ALA A 161 -2.04 16.84 -6.91
N TYR A 162 -2.33 15.70 -6.29
CA TYR A 162 -1.56 14.46 -6.47
C TYR A 162 -2.23 13.45 -7.41
N SER A 163 -3.48 13.70 -7.82
CA SER A 163 -4.19 12.86 -8.81
C SER A 163 -4.24 11.36 -8.44
N PHE A 164 -4.47 11.04 -7.17
CA PHE A 164 -4.75 9.67 -6.74
C PHE A 164 -6.01 9.12 -7.43
N PRO A 165 -6.10 7.81 -7.68
CA PRO A 165 -7.31 7.20 -8.22
C PRO A 165 -8.50 7.43 -7.29
N GLU A 166 -9.69 7.55 -7.85
CA GLU A 166 -10.93 7.73 -7.08
C GLU A 166 -11.79 6.46 -6.99
N ALA A 167 -11.43 5.42 -7.77
CA ALA A 167 -12.13 4.15 -7.82
C ALA A 167 -11.15 2.99 -7.94
N LEU A 168 -11.55 1.82 -7.45
CA LEU A 168 -10.85 0.56 -7.71
C LEU A 168 -11.01 0.13 -9.18
N PRO A 169 -10.08 -0.69 -9.68
CA PRO A 169 -10.36 -1.54 -10.84
C PRO A 169 -11.67 -2.31 -10.66
N ASP A 170 -12.38 -2.59 -11.75
CA ASP A 170 -13.67 -3.31 -11.74
C ASP A 170 -13.55 -4.76 -12.25
N GLY A 171 -12.33 -5.22 -12.50
CA GLY A 171 -12.02 -6.53 -13.08
C GLY A 171 -12.33 -6.67 -14.57
N ARG A 172 -12.72 -5.59 -15.27
CA ARG A 172 -13.05 -5.61 -16.71
C ARG A 172 -11.95 -4.95 -17.54
N TYR A 173 -10.96 -5.75 -17.92
CA TYR A 173 -9.84 -5.28 -18.72
C TYR A 173 -10.13 -5.39 -20.23
N ARG A 174 -9.71 -4.37 -21.01
CA ARG A 174 -9.84 -4.39 -22.47
C ARG A 174 -9.01 -5.54 -23.04
N ARG A 175 -9.59 -6.26 -23.98
CA ARG A 175 -8.92 -7.31 -24.78
C ARG A 175 -8.43 -6.73 -26.08
#